data_AF-A0AAE2SEQ9-F1
#
_entry.id   AF-A0AAE2SEQ9-F1
#
_cell.length_a   1.000
_cell.length_b   1.000
_cell.length_c   1.000
_cell.angle_alpha   90.00
_cell.angle_beta   90.00
_cell.angle_gamma   90.00
#
_symmetry.space_group_name_H-M   'P 1'
#
loop_
_entity.id
_entity.type
_entity.pdbx_description
1 polymer ?
#
loop_
_entity_poly.entity_id
_entity_poly.type
_entity_poly.pdbx_seq_one_letter_code
_entity_poly.pdbx_strand_id
1 'polypeptide(L)'
;MFSQEAIEWPDDIEVLIDQLESEAPDRDLSREERAVMDIYETVPILQSEDCLHEFWQSAIDHQRIINSFELIGATVLVDAMNSSRWCGTRSEHRNDYTETESEYLATIEEELEAGIDELVDLLLEFIEEELD
;
A
#
# COMPACT_ATOMS: atom_id res chain seq x y z
N MET A 1 -10.08 -15.49 3.37
CA MET A 1 -8.61 -15.47 3.22
C MET A 1 -8.37 -14.77 1.91
N PHE A 2 -7.74 -13.60 1.98
CA PHE A 2 -7.33 -12.87 0.79
C PHE A 2 -6.30 -13.76 0.08
N SER A 3 -6.55 -14.11 -1.18
CA SER A 3 -5.80 -15.13 -1.92
C SER A 3 -5.24 -14.57 -3.22
N GLN A 4 -4.83 -13.30 -3.21
CA GLN A 4 -4.11 -12.72 -4.34
C GLN A 4 -2.69 -13.27 -4.37
N GLU A 5 -2.16 -13.51 -5.58
CA GLU A 5 -0.74 -13.81 -5.74
C GLU A 5 0.06 -12.55 -5.35
N ALA A 6 1.18 -12.74 -4.65
CA ALA A 6 2.05 -11.63 -4.28
C ALA A 6 2.52 -10.91 -5.54
N ILE A 7 2.59 -9.59 -5.49
CA ILE A 7 3.02 -8.78 -6.62
C ILE A 7 4.45 -9.19 -7.01
N GLU A 8 4.69 -9.35 -8.31
CA GLU A 8 6.05 -9.49 -8.83
C GLU A 8 6.53 -8.12 -9.30
N TRP A 9 7.49 -7.54 -8.57
CA TRP A 9 8.04 -6.24 -8.93
C TRP A 9 8.95 -6.35 -10.16
N PRO A 10 8.81 -5.45 -11.15
CA PRO A 10 9.75 -5.31 -12.24
C PRO A 10 11.17 -5.00 -11.75
N ASP A 11 12.18 -5.49 -12.49
CA ASP A 11 13.60 -5.26 -12.18
C ASP A 11 13.93 -3.76 -12.02
N ASP A 12 13.30 -2.90 -12.80
CA ASP A 12 13.54 -1.45 -12.75
C ASP A 12 13.11 -0.83 -11.41
N ILE A 13 12.00 -1.32 -10.83
CA ILE A 13 11.52 -0.89 -9.51
C ILE A 13 12.48 -1.42 -8.42
N GLU A 14 12.84 -2.70 -8.48
CA GLU A 14 13.76 -3.31 -7.50
C GLU A 14 15.12 -2.60 -7.48
N VAL A 15 15.68 -2.30 -8.66
CA VAL A 15 16.96 -1.57 -8.78
C VAL A 15 16.85 -0.15 -8.23
N LEU A 16 15.73 0.54 -8.46
CA LEU A 16 15.50 1.87 -7.91
C LEU A 16 15.40 1.83 -6.39
N ILE A 17 14.66 0.87 -5.83
CA ILE A 17 14.53 0.70 -4.37
C ILE A 17 15.90 0.45 -3.74
N ASP A 18 16.70 -0.47 -4.27
CA ASP A 18 18.06 -0.74 -3.79
C ASP A 18 18.94 0.53 -3.77
N GLN A 19 18.81 1.39 -4.79
CA GLN A 19 19.52 2.67 -4.85
C GLN A 19 19.04 3.63 -3.77
N LEU A 20 17.72 3.84 -3.65
CA LEU A 20 17.14 4.74 -2.67
C LEU A 20 17.44 4.31 -1.23
N GLU A 21 17.39 3.01 -0.94
CA GLU A 21 17.77 2.47 0.37
C GLU A 21 19.24 2.74 0.71
N SER A 22 20.13 2.65 -0.28
CA SER A 22 21.55 2.95 -0.09
C SER A 22 21.81 4.44 0.11
N GLU A 23 20.99 5.33 -0.47
CA GLU A 23 21.17 6.78 -0.41
C GLU A 23 20.46 7.44 0.78
N ALA A 24 19.39 6.84 1.28
CA ALA A 24 18.59 7.35 2.41
C ALA A 24 19.41 7.69 3.69
N PRO A 25 20.51 7.00 4.03
CA PRO A 25 21.36 7.39 5.17
C PRO A 25 22.19 8.64 4.92
N ASP A 26 22.49 8.95 3.66
CA ASP A 26 23.43 10.00 3.25
C ASP A 26 22.72 11.31 2.85
N ARG A 27 21.45 11.24 2.43
CA ARG A 27 20.62 12.40 2.10
C ARG A 27 19.15 12.17 2.40
N ASP A 28 18.42 13.28 2.55
CA ASP A 28 16.96 13.24 2.55
C ASP A 28 16.46 12.86 1.14
N LEU A 29 15.49 11.94 1.10
CA LEU A 29 14.77 11.60 -0.12
C LEU A 29 13.79 12.72 -0.47
N SER A 30 13.61 12.93 -1.78
CA SER A 30 12.53 13.75 -2.30
C SER A 30 11.16 13.14 -1.97
N ARG A 31 10.10 13.91 -2.21
CA ARG A 31 8.74 13.44 -1.94
C ARG A 31 8.40 12.25 -2.84
N GLU A 32 8.81 12.30 -4.08
CA GLU A 32 8.55 11.32 -5.14
C GLU A 32 9.31 10.02 -4.85
N GLU A 33 10.61 10.11 -4.52
CA GLU A 33 11.42 8.96 -4.09
C GLU A 33 10.86 8.30 -2.83
N ARG A 34 10.43 9.11 -1.85
CA ARG A 34 9.82 8.56 -0.63
C ARG A 34 8.48 7.89 -0.93
N ALA A 35 7.70 8.39 -1.89
CA ALA A 35 6.44 7.78 -2.26
C ALA A 35 6.65 6.39 -2.86
N VAL A 36 7.63 6.23 -3.76
CA VAL A 36 8.01 4.92 -4.33
C VAL A 36 8.40 3.94 -3.22
N MET A 37 9.25 4.37 -2.28
CA MET A 37 9.61 3.55 -1.11
C MET A 37 8.41 3.17 -0.24
N ASP A 38 7.57 4.16 0.12
CA ASP A 38 6.40 3.92 0.96
C ASP A 38 5.47 2.87 0.34
N ILE A 39 5.26 2.93 -0.98
CA ILE A 39 4.42 1.96 -1.71
C ILE A 39 5.06 0.58 -1.66
N TYR A 40 6.33 0.46 -2.04
CA TYR A 40 7.06 -0.81 -2.04
C TYR A 40 7.04 -1.49 -0.66
N GLU A 41 7.28 -0.72 0.41
CA GLU A 41 7.26 -1.20 1.80
C GLU A 41 5.85 -1.59 2.28
N THR A 42 4.80 -0.96 1.74
CA THR A 42 3.41 -1.15 2.20
C THR A 42 2.70 -2.29 1.50
N VAL A 43 2.98 -2.55 0.22
CA VAL A 43 2.27 -3.60 -0.56
C VAL A 43 2.32 -4.98 0.11
N PRO A 44 3.45 -5.45 0.68
CA PRO A 44 3.47 -6.72 1.42
C PRO A 44 2.48 -6.76 2.60
N ILE A 45 2.23 -5.63 3.27
CA ILE A 45 1.25 -5.52 4.36
C ILE A 45 -0.17 -5.63 3.80
N LEU A 46 -0.44 -4.99 2.66
CA LEU A 46 -1.75 -5.03 2.00
C LEU A 46 -2.05 -6.42 1.41
N GLN A 47 -1.04 -7.18 1.01
CA GLN A 47 -1.18 -8.56 0.52
C GLN A 47 -1.07 -9.63 1.63
N SER A 48 -0.97 -9.22 2.89
CA SER A 48 -0.97 -10.14 4.03
C SER A 48 -2.33 -10.83 4.21
N GLU A 49 -2.37 -11.87 5.07
CA GLU A 49 -3.62 -12.56 5.40
C GLU A 49 -4.68 -11.62 6.01
N ASP A 50 -4.23 -10.62 6.78
CA ASP A 50 -5.08 -9.65 7.47
C ASP A 50 -5.26 -8.33 6.69
N CYS A 51 -4.51 -8.12 5.61
CA CYS A 51 -4.73 -7.09 4.59
C CYS A 51 -4.94 -5.68 5.20
N LEU A 52 -6.08 -5.04 4.95
CA LEU A 52 -6.42 -3.71 5.47
C LEU A 52 -6.51 -3.67 7.00
N HIS A 53 -6.85 -4.77 7.66
CA HIS A 53 -6.76 -4.83 9.11
C HIS A 53 -5.30 -4.69 9.56
N GLU A 54 -4.38 -5.46 8.96
CA GLU A 54 -2.95 -5.39 9.29
C GLU A 54 -2.38 -4.00 9.01
N PHE A 55 -2.73 -3.41 7.86
CA PHE A 55 -2.35 -2.03 7.51
C PHE A 55 -2.69 -1.08 8.65
N TRP A 56 -3.95 -1.06 9.10
CA TRP A 56 -4.41 -0.14 10.15
C TRP A 56 -3.91 -0.47 11.57
N GLN A 57 -3.49 -1.71 11.83
CA GLN A 57 -2.90 -2.12 13.12
C GLN A 57 -1.37 -1.94 13.16
N SER A 58 -0.72 -1.82 12.02
CA SER A 58 0.73 -1.63 11.92
C SER A 58 1.18 -0.25 12.43
N ALA A 59 2.44 -0.18 12.88
CA ALA A 59 3.03 1.04 13.44
C ALA A 59 3.64 1.98 12.35
N ILE A 60 3.02 2.01 11.18
CA ILE A 60 3.44 2.85 10.05
C ILE A 60 2.71 4.21 10.08
N ASP A 61 3.23 5.19 9.35
CA ASP A 61 2.55 6.47 9.17
C ASP A 61 1.49 6.35 8.06
N HIS A 62 0.26 5.96 8.43
CA HIS A 62 -0.83 5.74 7.48
C HIS A 62 -1.13 6.97 6.63
N GLN A 63 -1.04 8.17 7.20
CA GLN A 63 -1.33 9.39 6.45
C GLN A 63 -0.25 9.66 5.41
N ARG A 64 1.02 9.47 5.75
CA ARG A 64 2.11 9.58 4.78
C ARG A 64 1.92 8.59 3.64
N ILE A 65 1.65 7.33 3.97
CA ILE A 65 1.47 6.27 2.98
C ILE A 65 0.28 6.55 2.06
N ILE A 66 -0.88 6.93 2.61
CA ILE A 66 -2.06 7.28 1.81
C ILE A 66 -1.73 8.43 0.84
N ASN A 67 -0.98 9.45 1.30
CA ASN A 67 -0.57 10.55 0.42
C ASN A 67 0.42 10.10 -0.68
N SER A 68 1.24 9.08 -0.42
CA SER A 68 2.15 8.48 -1.40
C SER A 68 1.38 7.73 -2.50
N PHE A 69 0.36 6.94 -2.13
CA PHE A 69 -0.55 6.32 -3.09
C PHE A 69 -1.38 7.36 -3.86
N GLU A 70 -1.80 8.44 -3.21
CA GLU A 70 -2.50 9.56 -3.88
C GLU A 70 -1.58 10.26 -4.89
N LEU A 71 -0.28 10.42 -4.57
CA LEU A 71 0.69 11.07 -5.43
C LEU A 71 0.88 10.33 -6.76
N ILE A 72 0.92 8.99 -6.73
CA ILE A 72 1.06 8.17 -7.95
C ILE A 72 -0.29 7.94 -8.68
N GLY A 73 -1.38 8.55 -8.19
CA GLY A 73 -2.70 8.41 -8.82
C GLY A 73 -3.42 7.09 -8.53
N ALA A 74 -3.01 6.31 -7.53
CA ALA A 74 -3.64 5.04 -7.16
C ALA A 74 -4.95 5.24 -6.37
N THR A 75 -5.93 5.90 -6.97
CA THR A 75 -7.16 6.37 -6.30
C THR A 75 -7.99 5.24 -5.71
N VAL A 76 -8.06 4.08 -6.38
CA VAL A 76 -8.81 2.90 -5.89
C VAL A 76 -8.22 2.41 -4.56
N LEU A 77 -6.89 2.34 -4.45
CA LEU A 77 -6.20 1.95 -3.23
C LEU A 77 -6.39 2.99 -2.12
N VAL A 78 -6.32 4.27 -2.46
CA VAL A 78 -6.60 5.38 -1.52
C VAL A 78 -8.02 5.29 -0.97
N ASP A 79 -9.01 5.03 -1.82
CA ASP A 79 -10.41 4.91 -1.42
C ASP A 79 -10.63 3.67 -0.53
N ALA A 80 -10.01 2.54 -0.85
CA ALA A 80 -10.06 1.33 -0.05
C ALA A 80 -9.42 1.51 1.34
N MET A 81 -8.23 2.12 1.40
CA MET A 81 -7.57 2.47 2.65
C MET A 81 -8.44 3.40 3.49
N ASN A 82 -8.95 4.50 2.91
CA ASN A 82 -9.77 5.46 3.64
C ASN A 82 -11.10 4.85 4.13
N SER A 83 -11.74 4.00 3.32
CA SER A 83 -13.00 3.34 3.67
C SER A 83 -12.82 2.31 4.80
N SER A 84 -11.63 1.72 4.94
CA SER A 84 -11.28 0.77 5.99
C SER A 84 -10.71 1.41 7.26
N ARG A 85 -10.55 2.74 7.32
CA ARG A 85 -9.95 3.47 8.46
C ARG A 85 -10.50 3.12 9.83
N TRP A 86 -11.77 2.71 9.90
CA TRP A 86 -12.39 2.27 11.15
C TRP A 86 -11.66 1.07 11.78
N CYS A 87 -10.96 0.24 11.01
CA CYS A 87 -10.16 -0.89 11.48
C CYS A 87 -9.12 -0.48 12.53
N GLY A 88 -8.52 0.70 12.41
CA GLY A 88 -7.52 1.20 13.36
C GLY A 88 -8.07 1.55 14.74
N THR A 89 -9.40 1.51 14.92
CA THR A 89 -10.07 1.73 16.22
C THR A 89 -10.70 0.46 16.79
N ARG A 90 -10.51 -0.68 16.13
CA ARG A 90 -11.09 -1.97 16.52
C ARG A 90 -10.10 -2.84 17.32
N SER A 91 -10.57 -4.04 17.66
CA SER A 91 -9.80 -5.09 18.34
C SER A 91 -8.47 -5.34 17.62
N GLU A 92 -7.47 -5.79 18.37
CA GLU A 92 -6.15 -6.19 17.84
C GLU A 92 -6.22 -7.45 16.96
N HIS A 93 -7.37 -8.14 16.94
CA HIS A 93 -7.58 -9.35 16.16
C HIS A 93 -8.76 -9.17 15.21
N ARG A 94 -8.51 -9.42 13.93
CA ARG A 94 -9.51 -9.43 12.85
C ARG A 94 -10.67 -10.38 13.13
N ASN A 95 -10.39 -11.52 13.77
CA ASN A 95 -11.40 -12.55 14.10
C ASN A 95 -12.45 -12.10 15.12
N ASP A 96 -12.24 -10.98 15.80
CA ASP A 96 -13.21 -10.42 16.75
C ASP A 96 -14.26 -9.53 16.07
N TYR A 97 -14.17 -9.34 14.75
CA TYR A 97 -15.13 -8.55 14.00
C TYR A 97 -16.50 -9.23 13.97
N THR A 98 -17.56 -8.42 13.99
CA THR A 98 -18.90 -8.91 13.72
C THR A 98 -19.03 -9.40 12.28
N GLU A 99 -20.04 -10.22 12.00
CA GLU A 99 -20.34 -10.69 10.64
C GLU A 99 -20.47 -9.52 9.66
N THR A 100 -21.24 -8.50 10.03
CA THR A 100 -21.43 -7.29 9.21
C THR A 100 -20.14 -6.51 8.97
N GLU A 101 -19.27 -6.38 9.97
CA GLU A 101 -17.96 -5.71 9.82
C GLU A 101 -17.03 -6.51 8.91
N SER A 102 -17.05 -7.84 9.03
CA SER A 102 -16.25 -8.73 8.19
C SER A 102 -16.73 -8.71 6.73
N GLU A 103 -18.05 -8.75 6.51
CA GLU A 103 -18.64 -8.64 5.17
C GLU A 103 -18.34 -7.27 4.53
N TYR A 104 -18.45 -6.19 5.32
CA TYR A 104 -18.16 -4.85 4.83
C TYR A 104 -16.67 -4.69 4.48
N LEU A 105 -15.77 -5.20 5.32
CA LEU A 105 -14.34 -5.17 5.03
C LEU A 105 -14.01 -5.99 3.78
N ALA A 106 -14.62 -7.17 3.61
CA ALA A 106 -14.40 -8.00 2.44
C ALA A 106 -14.77 -7.28 1.13
N THR A 107 -15.87 -6.49 1.12
CA THR A 107 -16.23 -5.68 -0.06
C THR A 107 -15.17 -4.63 -0.38
N ILE A 108 -14.58 -3.99 0.63
CA ILE A 108 -13.51 -3.00 0.44
C ILE A 108 -12.23 -3.69 -0.06
N GLU A 109 -11.92 -4.89 0.46
CA GLU A 109 -10.76 -5.66 0.05
C GLU A 109 -10.86 -6.16 -1.40
N GLU A 110 -12.06 -6.45 -1.91
CA GLU A 110 -12.26 -6.74 -3.35
C GLU A 110 -11.87 -5.53 -4.24
N GLU A 111 -12.16 -4.31 -3.80
CA GLU A 111 -11.72 -3.09 -4.51
C GLU A 111 -10.21 -2.89 -4.39
N LEU A 112 -9.63 -3.19 -3.23
CA LEU A 112 -8.19 -3.15 -3.02
C LEU A 112 -7.46 -4.10 -3.98
N GLU A 113 -7.95 -5.33 -4.13
CA GLU A 113 -7.37 -6.35 -5.03
C GLU A 113 -7.25 -5.81 -6.45
N ALA A 114 -8.35 -5.25 -6.97
CA ALA A 114 -8.38 -4.64 -8.30
C ALA A 114 -7.41 -3.46 -8.43
N GLY A 115 -7.27 -2.64 -7.38
CA GLY A 115 -6.30 -1.55 -7.36
C GLY A 115 -4.85 -2.01 -7.32
N ILE A 116 -4.55 -3.16 -6.69
CA ILE A 116 -3.20 -3.74 -6.63
C ILE A 116 -2.78 -4.24 -8.01
N ASP A 117 -3.71 -4.81 -8.79
CA ASP A 117 -3.42 -5.28 -10.15
C ASP A 117 -2.96 -4.14 -11.08
N GLU A 118 -3.45 -2.92 -10.87
CA GLU A 118 -3.06 -1.72 -11.65
C GLU A 118 -1.83 -0.99 -11.08
N LEU A 119 -1.37 -1.36 -9.88
CA LEU A 119 -0.37 -0.59 -9.14
C LEU A 119 1.01 -0.57 -9.83
N VAL A 120 1.44 -1.69 -10.40
CA VAL A 120 2.75 -1.77 -11.07
C VAL A 120 2.82 -0.81 -12.25
N ASP A 121 1.78 -0.80 -13.07
CA ASP A 121 1.71 0.06 -14.26
C ASP A 121 1.72 1.55 -13.85
N LEU A 122 0.94 1.93 -12.83
CA LEU A 122 0.92 3.29 -12.29
C LEU A 122 2.29 3.70 -11.72
N LEU A 123 2.97 2.79 -11.01
CA LEU A 123 4.25 3.09 -10.40
C LEU A 123 5.37 3.25 -11.44
N LEU A 124 5.36 2.41 -12.49
CA LEU A 124 6.30 2.55 -13.60
C LEU A 124 6.09 3.87 -14.35
N GLU A 125 4.83 4.22 -14.68
CA GLU A 125 4.50 5.50 -15.32
C GLU A 125 4.99 6.67 -14.46
N PHE A 126 4.74 6.63 -13.16
CA PHE A 126 5.20 7.66 -12.23
C PHE A 126 6.73 7.80 -12.17
N ILE A 127 7.46 6.68 -12.14
CA ILE A 127 8.93 6.70 -12.13
C ILE A 127 9.47 7.32 -13.42
N GLU A 128 8.93 6.92 -14.58
CA GLU A 128 9.34 7.47 -15.88
C GLU A 128 9.06 8.98 -16.00
N GLU A 129 7.97 9.48 -15.41
CA GLU A 129 7.58 10.89 -15.51
C GLU A 129 8.27 11.81 -14.49
N GLU A 130 8.49 11.34 -13.27
CA GLU A 130 8.92 12.19 -12.15
C GLU A 130 10.36 11.92 -11.67
N LEU A 131 10.96 10.77 -11.98
CA LEU A 131 12.27 10.36 -11.46
C LEU A 131 13.37 10.15 -12.52
N ASP A 132 13.06 10.20 -13.82
CA ASP A 132 14.03 10.11 -14.94
C ASP A 132 14.61 11.49 -15.37
#